data_AF-A0A8C8RIR8-F1
#
_entry.id   AF-A0A8C8RIR8-F1
#
_cell.length_a   1.000
_cell.length_b   1.000
_cell.length_c   1.000
_cell.angle_alpha   90.00
_cell.angle_beta   90.00
_cell.angle_gamma   90.00
#
_symmetry.space_group_name_H-M   'P 1'
#
loop_
_entity.id
_entity.type
_entity.pdbx_description
1 polymer ?
#
loop_
_entity_poly.entity_id
_entity_poly.type
_entity_poly.pdbx_seq_one_letter_code
_entity_poly.pdbx_strand_id
1 'polypeptide(L)'
;MGCPAPPAEPPTHENLTLEELLTPVTEKLKYLLKKAEDFQTYLLYSRDKMQKEQFAKAVPTFLQMCQPYFEYLESAARSYNSGLGPQQEAVRKRLLEISEQLASRLEQLVLMYASFSFVSLEDTDPFNVSCFFCGRFWLSEWRQLSVFRFCISAPYTAARRPCNLYKKMRWNLDILEEGAGAGGRHRGYFLCFRDTGRENAIKIQKLWSIGRWVPLDPDAERCSDVLQWVLCSQPTGDFQPLLTIGFEEPSHTLATDLLLQILKGGAAQPQWGAEG
;
A
#
# COMPACT_ATOMS: atom_id res chain seq x y z
N MET A 1 -2.82 17.79 -69.30
CA MET A 1 -2.95 16.64 -68.40
C MET A 1 -2.00 16.86 -67.23
N GLY A 2 -2.51 17.39 -66.12
CA GLY A 2 -1.73 17.57 -64.90
C GLY A 2 -1.81 16.31 -64.05
N CYS A 3 -0.67 15.73 -63.70
CA CYS A 3 -0.60 14.66 -62.71
C CYS A 3 -0.95 15.24 -61.33
N PRO A 4 -1.86 14.63 -60.54
CA PRO A 4 -2.09 15.06 -59.18
C PRO A 4 -0.89 14.64 -58.31
N ALA A 5 -0.42 15.58 -57.49
CA ALA A 5 0.58 15.32 -56.46
C ALA A 5 0.04 14.28 -55.45
N PRO A 6 0.90 13.40 -54.91
CA PRO A 6 0.47 12.45 -53.90
C PRO A 6 -0.02 13.18 -52.63
N PRO A 7 -1.06 12.66 -51.95
CA PRO A 7 -1.54 13.25 -50.71
C PRO A 7 -0.43 13.17 -49.65
N ALA A 8 -0.19 14.31 -48.99
CA ALA A 8 0.71 14.40 -47.86
C ALA A 8 0.29 13.39 -46.78
N GLU A 9 1.24 12.57 -46.34
CA GLU A 9 1.06 11.67 -45.20
C GLU A 9 0.63 12.48 -43.96
N PRO A 10 -0.34 12.00 -43.17
CA PRO A 10 -0.74 12.67 -41.94
C PRO A 10 0.45 12.65 -40.95
N PRO A 11 0.60 13.71 -40.12
CA PRO A 11 1.71 13.79 -39.18
C PRO A 11 1.63 12.62 -38.20
N THR A 12 2.68 11.81 -38.19
CA THR A 12 2.90 10.72 -37.23
C THR A 12 3.04 11.32 -35.84
N HIS A 13 1.98 11.22 -35.04
CA HIS A 13 1.96 11.63 -33.63
C HIS A 13 2.70 10.63 -32.74
N GLU A 14 3.95 10.33 -33.02
CA GLU A 14 4.71 9.37 -32.23
C GLU A 14 6.16 9.84 -32.15
N ASN A 15 6.48 10.60 -31.10
CA ASN A 15 7.80 10.70 -30.46
C ASN A 15 7.76 11.77 -29.33
N LEU A 16 6.82 11.63 -28.39
CA LEU A 16 6.97 12.32 -27.10
C LEU A 16 8.09 11.61 -26.33
N THR A 17 9.10 12.36 -25.91
CA THR A 17 10.22 11.81 -25.15
C THR A 17 9.75 11.36 -23.75
N LEU A 18 10.46 10.39 -23.16
CA LEU A 18 10.20 9.90 -21.80
C LEU A 18 10.14 11.06 -20.78
N GLU A 19 10.99 12.08 -20.97
CA GLU A 19 11.06 13.24 -20.09
C GLU A 19 9.82 14.13 -20.22
N GLU A 20 9.30 14.36 -21.42
CA GLU A 20 8.08 15.14 -21.64
C GLU A 20 6.85 14.48 -21.00
N LEU A 21 6.75 13.16 -21.07
CA LEU A 21 5.66 12.40 -20.42
C LEU A 21 5.74 12.46 -18.89
N LEU A 22 6.95 12.43 -18.32
CA LEU A 22 7.16 12.42 -16.88
C LEU A 22 7.24 13.82 -16.24
N THR A 23 7.41 14.87 -17.04
CA THR A 23 7.52 16.26 -16.56
C THR A 23 6.36 16.67 -15.64
N PRO A 24 5.07 16.57 -16.04
CA PRO A 24 3.96 17.00 -15.18
C PRO A 24 3.89 16.18 -13.89
N VAL A 25 4.21 14.89 -13.96
CA VAL A 25 4.25 14.00 -12.80
C VAL A 25 5.35 14.43 -11.83
N THR A 26 6.54 14.73 -12.35
CA THR A 26 7.71 15.13 -11.57
C THR A 26 7.52 16.52 -10.94
N GLU A 27 6.90 17.46 -11.65
CA GLU A 27 6.57 18.78 -11.09
C GLU A 27 5.58 18.67 -9.93
N LYS A 28 4.56 17.82 -10.07
CA LYS A 28 3.61 17.56 -8.99
C LYS A 28 4.30 16.94 -7.78
N LEU A 29 5.24 16.00 -7.98
CA LEU A 29 6.05 15.45 -6.90
C LEU A 29 6.83 16.56 -6.17
N LYS A 30 7.56 17.40 -6.91
CA LYS A 30 8.32 18.53 -6.33
C LYS A 30 7.44 19.44 -5.48
N TYR A 31 6.24 19.75 -5.95
CA TYR A 31 5.27 20.53 -5.17
C TYR A 31 4.86 19.84 -3.86
N LEU A 32 4.55 18.54 -3.90
CA LEU A 32 4.15 17.78 -2.71
C LEU A 32 5.31 17.64 -1.72
N LEU A 33 6.53 17.37 -2.20
CA LEU A 33 7.71 17.30 -1.35
C LEU A 33 8.02 18.64 -0.69
N LYS A 34 7.92 19.74 -1.44
CA LYS A 34 8.08 21.09 -0.90
C LYS A 34 7.02 21.39 0.17
N LYS A 35 5.75 21.03 -0.06
CA LYS A 35 4.72 21.18 0.97
C LYS A 35 5.02 20.37 2.23
N ALA A 36 5.52 19.14 2.08
CA ALA A 36 5.94 18.34 3.22
C ALA A 36 7.06 19.05 4.00
N GLU A 37 8.06 19.60 3.31
CA GLU A 37 9.14 20.40 3.91
C GLU A 37 8.64 21.66 4.63
N ASP A 38 7.68 22.38 4.04
CA ASP A 38 7.06 23.55 4.65
C ASP A 38 6.36 23.16 5.97
N PHE A 39 5.66 22.02 6.00
CA PHE A 39 5.09 21.49 7.25
C PHE A 39 6.17 21.19 8.29
N GLN A 40 7.31 20.61 7.88
CA GLN A 40 8.41 20.34 8.82
C GLN A 40 9.00 21.63 9.40
N THR A 41 9.25 22.59 8.53
CA THR A 41 9.79 23.90 8.91
C THR A 41 8.82 24.61 9.87
N TYR A 42 7.54 24.64 9.51
CA TYR A 42 6.53 25.29 10.35
C TYR A 42 6.40 24.61 11.73
N LEU A 43 6.50 23.28 11.78
CA LEU A 43 6.49 22.53 13.04
C LEU A 43 7.70 22.87 13.95
N LEU A 44 8.90 22.93 13.38
CA LEU A 44 10.15 23.15 14.13
C LEU A 44 10.31 24.59 14.62
N TYR A 45 9.79 25.57 13.87
CA TYR A 45 9.95 27.00 14.19
C TYR A 45 8.71 27.64 14.82
N SER A 46 7.58 26.93 14.93
CA SER A 46 6.40 27.44 15.64
C SER A 46 6.64 27.48 17.15
N ARG A 47 6.49 28.67 17.74
CA ARG A 47 6.64 28.91 19.19
C ARG A 47 5.33 28.82 19.95
N ASP A 48 4.20 28.59 19.27
CA ASP A 48 2.88 28.82 19.84
C ASP A 48 2.09 27.51 20.07
N LYS A 49 1.70 27.28 21.34
CA LYS A 49 0.94 26.09 21.77
C LYS A 49 -0.49 26.07 21.25
N MET A 50 -1.01 27.22 20.80
CA MET A 50 -2.41 27.39 20.35
C MET A 50 -2.72 26.73 19.00
N GLN A 51 -1.71 26.15 18.33
CA GLN A 51 -1.82 25.53 17.00
C GLN A 51 -2.02 24.01 17.03
N LYS A 52 -2.14 23.38 18.21
CA LYS A 52 -2.16 21.90 18.35
C LYS A 52 -3.24 21.23 17.50
N GLU A 53 -4.45 21.78 17.47
CA GLU A 53 -5.54 21.24 16.64
C GLU A 53 -5.31 21.42 15.14
N GLN A 54 -4.71 22.54 14.74
CA GLN A 54 -4.38 22.79 13.33
C GLN A 54 -3.31 21.82 12.86
N PHE A 55 -2.28 21.58 13.70
CA PHE A 55 -1.25 20.57 13.44
C PHE A 55 -1.81 19.15 13.40
N ALA A 56 -2.74 18.82 14.31
CA ALA A 56 -3.41 17.52 14.34
C ALA A 56 -4.21 17.25 13.06
N LYS A 57 -4.83 18.27 12.46
CA LYS A 57 -5.60 18.15 11.20
C LYS A 57 -4.74 18.28 9.95
N ALA A 58 -3.60 18.98 10.02
CA ALA A 58 -2.74 19.28 8.88
C ALA A 58 -2.23 18.02 8.18
N VAL A 59 -1.64 17.09 8.93
CA VAL A 59 -1.08 15.85 8.36
C VAL A 59 -2.15 14.94 7.77
N PRO A 60 -3.25 14.59 8.47
CA PRO A 60 -4.33 13.80 7.87
C PRO A 60 -4.89 14.42 6.58
N THR A 61 -5.09 15.75 6.57
CA THR A 61 -5.58 16.46 5.38
C THR A 61 -4.56 16.39 4.24
N PHE A 62 -3.27 16.54 4.54
CA PHE A 62 -2.23 16.45 3.53
C PHE A 62 -2.10 15.04 2.96
N LEU A 63 -2.22 14.00 3.79
CA LEU A 63 -2.27 12.60 3.34
C LEU A 63 -3.44 12.38 2.38
N GLN A 64 -4.63 12.90 2.70
CA GLN A 64 -5.80 12.86 1.82
C GLN A 64 -5.55 13.57 0.49
N MET A 65 -4.93 14.75 0.50
CA MET A 65 -4.57 15.47 -0.73
C MET A 65 -3.56 14.72 -1.61
N CYS A 66 -2.74 13.84 -1.03
CA CYS A 66 -1.80 13.00 -1.80
C CYS A 66 -2.46 11.78 -2.44
N GLN A 67 -3.64 11.35 -1.98
CA GLN A 67 -4.29 10.11 -2.43
C GLN A 67 -4.53 10.06 -3.95
N PRO A 68 -5.05 11.11 -4.62
CA PRO A 68 -5.28 11.06 -6.07
C PRO A 68 -3.97 10.92 -6.86
N TYR A 69 -2.88 11.47 -6.34
CA TYR A 69 -1.57 11.38 -6.96
C TYR A 69 -1.00 9.97 -6.84
N PHE A 70 -1.11 9.34 -5.67
CA PHE A 70 -0.76 7.92 -5.50
C PHE A 70 -1.61 7.01 -6.40
N GLU A 71 -2.91 7.26 -6.47
CA GLU A 71 -3.81 6.47 -7.32
C GLU A 71 -3.41 6.58 -8.79
N TYR A 72 -3.07 7.77 -9.28
CA TYR A 72 -2.55 7.95 -10.64
C TYR A 72 -1.25 7.17 -10.86
N LEU A 73 -0.26 7.30 -9.97
CA LEU A 73 1.05 6.62 -10.11
C LEU A 73 0.89 5.09 -10.15
N GLU A 74 0.16 4.54 -9.19
CA GLU A 74 -0.06 3.09 -9.07
C GLU A 74 -0.90 2.54 -10.21
N SER A 75 -2.00 3.22 -10.57
CA SER A 75 -2.87 2.77 -11.66
C SER A 75 -2.16 2.83 -13.01
N ALA A 76 -1.43 3.90 -13.30
CA ALA A 76 -0.66 4.02 -14.54
C ALA A 76 0.47 2.99 -14.61
N ALA A 77 1.15 2.72 -13.49
CA ALA A 77 2.25 1.77 -13.47
C ALA A 77 1.78 0.29 -13.55
N ARG A 78 0.70 -0.08 -12.86
CA ARG A 78 0.37 -1.49 -12.57
C ARG A 78 -0.95 -2.00 -13.11
N SER A 79 -1.86 -1.15 -13.60
CA SER A 79 -3.16 -1.64 -14.07
C SER A 79 -3.03 -2.50 -15.32
N TYR A 80 -3.86 -3.53 -15.44
CA TYR A 80 -3.84 -4.46 -16.58
C TYR A 80 -4.12 -3.75 -17.93
N ASN A 81 -4.93 -2.69 -17.90
CA ASN A 81 -5.28 -1.85 -19.04
C ASN A 81 -4.37 -0.63 -19.15
N SER A 82 -3.24 -0.61 -18.45
CA SER A 82 -2.26 0.43 -18.64
C SER A 82 -1.80 0.39 -20.09
N GLY A 83 -2.00 1.48 -20.83
CA GLY A 83 -1.53 1.63 -22.21
C GLY A 83 0.00 1.57 -22.35
N LEU A 84 0.73 1.44 -21.23
CA LEU A 84 2.18 1.26 -21.19
C LEU A 84 2.53 -0.18 -21.61
N GLY A 85 2.85 -0.36 -22.90
CA GLY A 85 3.35 -1.63 -23.42
C GLY A 85 4.70 -2.05 -22.82
N PRO A 86 5.21 -3.24 -23.19
CA PRO A 86 6.50 -3.76 -22.70
C PRO A 86 7.69 -2.83 -22.95
N GLN A 87 7.61 -1.97 -23.96
CA GLN A 87 8.64 -1.00 -24.31
C GLN A 87 8.75 0.20 -23.33
N GLN A 88 7.78 0.38 -22.43
CA GLN A 88 7.73 1.51 -21.49
C GLN A 88 8.01 1.10 -20.03
N GLU A 89 8.78 0.02 -19.83
CA GLU A 89 9.25 -0.41 -18.51
C GLU A 89 9.98 0.70 -17.75
N ALA A 90 10.74 1.54 -18.47
CA ALA A 90 11.42 2.69 -17.88
C ALA A 90 10.44 3.72 -17.30
N VAL A 91 9.31 3.98 -17.98
CA VAL A 91 8.24 4.86 -17.49
C VAL A 91 7.64 4.27 -16.21
N ARG A 92 7.27 2.99 -16.25
CA ARG A 92 6.70 2.26 -15.10
C ARG A 92 7.61 2.35 -13.90
N LYS A 93 8.89 1.98 -14.07
CA LYS A 93 9.89 2.04 -13.00
C LYS A 93 9.99 3.44 -12.41
N ARG A 94 10.01 4.49 -13.24
CA ARG A 94 10.05 5.88 -12.75
C ARG A 94 8.81 6.29 -11.97
N LEU A 95 7.61 5.92 -12.41
CA LEU A 95 6.37 6.20 -11.65
C LEU A 95 6.39 5.55 -10.27
N LEU A 96 6.90 4.32 -10.18
CA LEU A 96 7.02 3.58 -8.92
C LEU A 96 8.07 4.16 -7.99
N GLU A 97 9.23 4.57 -8.52
CA GLU A 97 10.25 5.30 -7.77
C GLU A 97 9.71 6.62 -7.19
N ILE A 98 8.91 7.36 -7.97
CA ILE A 98 8.22 8.58 -7.53
C ILE A 98 7.23 8.28 -6.39
N SER A 99 6.41 7.23 -6.54
CA SER A 99 5.47 6.76 -5.51
C SER A 99 6.21 6.43 -4.20
N GLU A 100 7.32 5.71 -4.30
CA GLU A 100 8.14 5.32 -3.16
C GLU A 100 8.80 6.51 -2.45
N GLN A 101 9.30 7.48 -3.22
CA GLN A 101 9.89 8.71 -2.68
C GLN A 101 8.85 9.50 -1.88
N LEU A 102 7.65 9.69 -2.43
CA LEU A 102 6.58 10.41 -1.74
C LEU A 102 6.14 9.64 -0.48
N ALA A 103 5.91 8.33 -0.58
CA ALA A 103 5.50 7.51 0.56
C ALA A 103 6.50 7.59 1.73
N SER A 104 7.81 7.54 1.42
CA SER A 104 8.87 7.65 2.42
C SER A 104 8.88 9.04 3.09
N ARG A 105 8.65 10.10 2.31
CA ARG A 105 8.60 11.47 2.85
C ARG A 105 7.39 11.68 3.76
N LEU A 106 6.23 11.14 3.39
CA LEU A 106 5.01 11.20 4.19
C LEU A 106 5.13 10.40 5.48
N GLU A 107 5.73 9.21 5.44
CA GLU A 107 6.01 8.41 6.64
C GLU A 107 6.88 9.20 7.63
N GLN A 108 7.96 9.83 7.17
CA GLN A 108 8.81 10.68 8.02
C GLN A 108 8.04 11.86 8.62
N LEU A 109 7.18 12.51 7.83
CA LEU A 109 6.36 13.63 8.30
C LEU A 109 5.38 13.18 9.40
N VAL A 110 4.69 12.06 9.20
CA VAL A 110 3.75 11.49 10.17
C VAL A 110 4.47 11.13 11.47
N LEU A 111 5.60 10.42 11.38
CA LEU A 111 6.40 10.03 12.55
C LEU A 111 6.89 11.25 13.33
N MET A 112 7.30 12.31 12.65
CA MET A 112 7.71 13.54 13.30
C MET A 112 6.54 14.19 14.03
N TYR A 113 5.37 14.34 13.41
CA TYR A 113 4.18 14.89 14.09
C TYR A 113 3.74 14.03 15.28
N ALA A 114 3.86 12.70 15.18
CA ALA A 114 3.59 11.78 16.27
C ALA A 114 4.57 11.99 17.44
N SER A 115 5.86 12.26 17.17
CA SER A 115 6.84 12.53 18.23
C SER A 115 6.56 13.80 19.05
N PHE A 116 5.82 14.75 18.49
CA PHE A 116 5.32 15.94 19.21
C PHE A 116 3.90 15.73 19.78
N SER A 117 3.35 14.51 19.69
CA SER A 117 2.02 14.15 20.18
C SER A 117 0.89 15.01 19.57
N PHE A 118 1.05 15.40 18.30
CA PHE A 118 -0.01 16.04 17.51
C PHE A 118 -0.95 15.02 16.86
N VAL A 119 -0.45 13.82 16.57
CA VAL A 119 -1.22 12.73 15.97
C VAL A 119 -0.96 11.43 16.73
N SER A 120 -2.00 10.60 16.82
CA SER A 120 -1.90 9.25 17.38
C SER A 120 -1.59 8.24 16.27
N LEU A 121 -0.75 7.26 16.59
CA LEU A 121 -0.46 6.10 15.75
C LEU A 121 -0.95 4.80 16.38
N GLU A 122 -1.75 4.88 17.45
CA GLU A 122 -2.27 3.72 18.15
C GLU A 122 -3.46 3.12 17.39
N ASP A 123 -3.40 1.82 17.07
CA ASP A 123 -4.46 1.10 16.35
C ASP A 123 -5.83 1.18 17.07
N THR A 124 -5.85 1.41 18.38
CA THR A 124 -7.07 1.55 19.20
C THR A 124 -7.76 2.90 19.08
N ASP A 125 -7.07 3.93 18.57
CA ASP A 125 -7.65 5.26 18.38
C ASP A 125 -8.37 5.33 17.02
N PRO A 126 -9.68 5.62 16.96
CA PRO A 126 -10.40 5.73 15.69
C PRO A 126 -9.91 6.86 14.77
N PHE A 127 -9.17 7.84 15.31
CA PHE A 127 -8.60 8.96 14.56
C PHE A 127 -7.10 8.82 14.28
N ASN A 128 -6.54 7.61 14.48
CA ASN A 128 -5.13 7.38 14.23
C ASN A 128 -4.74 7.59 12.77
N VAL A 129 -3.49 7.99 12.55
CA VAL A 129 -2.84 8.08 11.23
C VAL A 129 -1.69 7.06 11.15
N SER A 130 -1.89 5.88 11.75
CA SER A 130 -0.92 4.79 11.73
C SER A 130 -0.67 4.25 10.33
N CYS A 131 -1.64 4.37 9.43
CA CYS A 131 -1.53 3.96 8.03
C CYS A 131 -2.10 4.99 7.07
N PHE A 132 -1.60 4.99 5.84
CA PHE A 132 -2.12 5.82 4.76
C PHE A 132 -2.19 5.05 3.44
N PHE A 133 -3.04 5.53 2.55
CA PHE A 133 -3.27 4.97 1.22
C PHE A 133 -2.10 5.31 0.28
N CYS A 134 -1.56 4.29 -0.39
CA CYS A 134 -0.46 4.39 -1.34
C CYS A 134 -0.88 4.15 -2.79
N GLY A 135 -2.18 4.02 -3.07
CA GLY A 135 -2.73 3.91 -4.41
C GLY A 135 -3.51 2.62 -4.63
N ARG A 136 -4.07 2.51 -5.83
CA ARG A 136 -4.99 1.44 -6.22
C ARG A 136 -4.89 1.19 -7.71
N PHE A 137 -5.00 -0.07 -8.11
CA PHE A 137 -4.89 -0.47 -9.50
C PHE A 137 -5.67 -1.76 -9.79
N TRP A 138 -5.95 -1.97 -11.08
CA TRP A 138 -6.72 -3.13 -11.53
C TRP A 138 -5.80 -4.27 -11.95
N LEU A 139 -5.99 -5.46 -11.38
CA LEU A 139 -5.29 -6.68 -11.79
C LEU A 139 -5.96 -7.35 -12.99
N SER A 140 -7.28 -7.19 -13.10
CA SER A 140 -8.14 -7.65 -14.18
C SER A 140 -9.45 -6.85 -14.12
N GLU A 141 -10.38 -7.06 -15.05
CA GLU A 141 -11.71 -6.42 -15.07
C GLU A 141 -12.47 -6.52 -13.74
N TRP A 142 -12.28 -7.63 -13.00
CA TRP A 142 -13.03 -7.95 -11.79
C TRP A 142 -12.20 -7.89 -10.50
N ARG A 143 -10.91 -7.57 -10.58
CA ARG A 143 -10.00 -7.62 -9.43
C ARG A 143 -9.26 -6.31 -9.26
N GLN A 144 -9.49 -5.65 -8.14
CA GLN A 144 -8.84 -4.40 -7.79
C GLN A 144 -7.98 -4.58 -6.54
N LEU A 145 -6.77 -4.03 -6.57
CA LEU A 145 -5.86 -4.06 -5.42
C LEU A 145 -5.66 -2.64 -4.90
N SER A 146 -5.93 -2.42 -3.62
CA SER A 146 -5.62 -1.17 -2.92
C SER A 146 -4.44 -1.37 -1.97
N VAL A 147 -3.52 -0.41 -1.94
CA VAL A 147 -2.26 -0.48 -1.19
C VAL A 147 -2.27 0.51 -0.04
N PHE A 148 -1.85 0.07 1.14
CA PHE A 148 -1.73 0.88 2.34
C PHE A 148 -0.39 0.63 3.02
N ARG A 149 0.21 1.68 3.56
CA ARG A 149 1.49 1.63 4.28
C ARG A 149 1.32 2.08 5.71
N PHE A 150 1.91 1.34 6.64
CA PHE A 150 1.96 1.70 8.05
C PHE A 150 3.21 2.53 8.35
N CYS A 151 3.01 3.63 9.07
CA CYS A 151 4.06 4.55 9.50
C CYS A 151 4.85 4.00 10.69
N ILE A 152 4.22 3.17 11.51
CA ILE A 152 4.83 2.48 12.65
C ILE A 152 4.58 0.98 12.54
N SER A 153 5.44 0.20 13.19
CA SER A 153 5.28 -1.24 13.32
C SER A 153 4.05 -1.55 14.19
N ALA A 154 2.89 -1.67 13.56
CA ALA A 154 1.62 -1.94 14.23
C ALA A 154 1.51 -3.44 14.56
N PRO A 155 1.24 -3.84 15.81
CA PRO A 155 1.16 -5.24 16.16
C PRO A 155 0.01 -5.95 15.41
N TYR A 156 0.23 -7.21 15.05
CA TYR A 156 -0.80 -8.08 14.52
C TYR A 156 -1.67 -8.62 15.66
N THR A 157 -2.70 -7.85 16.01
CA THR A 157 -3.58 -8.05 17.17
C THR A 157 -4.59 -9.18 17.03
N ALA A 158 -4.61 -9.92 15.92
CA ALA A 158 -5.65 -10.91 15.64
C ALA A 158 -5.35 -12.32 16.11
N ALA A 159 -4.07 -12.59 16.36
CA ALA A 159 -3.62 -13.91 16.75
C ALA A 159 -3.92 -14.15 18.24
N ARG A 160 -4.39 -15.37 18.57
CA ARG A 160 -4.63 -15.83 19.96
C ARG A 160 -3.39 -15.73 20.87
N ARG A 161 -2.20 -15.51 20.30
CA ARG A 161 -0.98 -15.07 20.99
C ARG A 161 -0.37 -13.93 20.17
N PRO A 162 0.04 -12.79 20.77
CA PRO A 162 0.79 -11.77 20.05
C PRO A 162 2.15 -12.35 19.62
N CYS A 163 2.27 -12.77 18.37
CA CYS A 163 3.43 -13.50 17.86
C CYS A 163 4.58 -12.57 17.42
N ASN A 164 5.02 -11.57 18.20
CA ASN A 164 6.07 -10.61 17.80
C ASN A 164 5.98 -10.18 16.32
N LEU A 165 4.75 -10.06 15.80
CA LEU A 165 4.46 -9.92 14.38
C LEU A 165 3.90 -8.53 14.16
N TYR A 166 4.58 -7.77 13.31
CA TYR A 166 4.27 -6.36 13.10
C TYR A 166 3.95 -6.12 11.63
N LYS A 167 2.90 -5.35 11.37
CA LYS A 167 2.46 -4.96 10.04
C LYS A 167 3.31 -3.78 9.55
N LYS A 168 3.69 -3.82 8.27
CA LYS A 168 4.33 -2.69 7.57
C LYS A 168 3.51 -2.24 6.37
N MET A 169 2.88 -3.17 5.65
CA MET A 169 1.98 -2.86 4.55
C MET A 169 0.73 -3.72 4.60
N ARG A 170 -0.36 -3.20 4.03
CA ARG A 170 -1.62 -3.90 3.83
C ARG A 170 -2.05 -3.75 2.37
N TRP A 171 -2.48 -4.86 1.80
CA TRP A 171 -3.15 -4.88 0.51
C TRP A 171 -4.55 -5.42 0.66
N ASN A 172 -5.48 -4.76 -0.01
CA ASN A 172 -6.87 -5.12 -0.06
C ASN A 172 -7.19 -5.57 -1.48
N LEU A 173 -7.52 -6.84 -1.64
CA LEU A 173 -7.98 -7.39 -2.91
C LEU A 173 -9.51 -7.44 -2.91
N ASP A 174 -10.11 -6.60 -3.73
CA ASP A 174 -11.54 -6.55 -3.98
C ASP A 174 -11.86 -7.35 -5.24
N ILE A 175 -12.74 -8.34 -5.12
CA ILE A 175 -13.23 -9.15 -6.24
C ILE A 175 -14.68 -8.78 -6.51
N LEU A 176 -14.93 -8.14 -7.65
CA LEU A 176 -16.24 -7.75 -8.13
C LEU A 176 -16.89 -8.96 -8.83
N GLU A 177 -17.78 -9.67 -8.14
CA GLU A 177 -18.60 -10.73 -8.76
C GLU A 177 -19.93 -10.14 -9.23
N GLU A 178 -20.29 -10.43 -10.48
CA GLU A 178 -21.57 -10.05 -11.05
C GLU A 178 -22.69 -10.90 -10.41
N GLY A 179 -23.58 -10.26 -9.64
CA GLY A 179 -24.74 -10.93 -9.02
C GLY A 179 -24.64 -11.22 -7.52
N ALA A 180 -23.50 -11.00 -6.87
CA ALA A 180 -23.40 -11.05 -5.41
C ALA A 180 -23.81 -9.69 -4.80
N GLY A 181 -25.00 -9.62 -4.22
CA GLY A 181 -25.51 -8.39 -3.61
C GLY A 181 -24.54 -7.79 -2.59
N ALA A 182 -24.14 -6.53 -2.79
CA ALA A 182 -23.43 -5.62 -1.86
C ALA A 182 -22.25 -6.19 -1.03
N GLY A 183 -21.70 -7.34 -1.38
CA GLY A 183 -20.73 -8.09 -0.57
C GLY A 183 -19.69 -8.78 -1.44
N GLY A 184 -18.96 -7.99 -2.25
CA GLY A 184 -17.81 -8.50 -3.00
C GLY A 184 -16.82 -9.20 -2.07
N ARG A 185 -16.15 -10.25 -2.57
CA ARG A 185 -15.21 -11.04 -1.76
C ARG A 185 -13.94 -10.24 -1.54
N HIS A 186 -13.76 -9.72 -0.33
CA HIS A 186 -12.54 -9.02 0.08
C HIS A 186 -11.49 -10.00 0.63
N ARG A 187 -10.24 -9.87 0.19
CA ARG A 187 -9.10 -10.59 0.78
C ARG A 187 -8.02 -9.61 1.22
N GLY A 188 -7.68 -9.65 2.50
CA GLY A 188 -6.58 -8.86 3.07
C GLY A 188 -5.25 -9.61 3.00
N TYR A 189 -4.21 -8.92 2.53
CA TYR A 189 -2.82 -9.38 2.58
C TYR A 189 -1.98 -8.37 3.35
N PHE A 190 -0.91 -8.85 3.97
CA PHE A 190 -0.06 -8.01 4.81
C PHE A 190 1.41 -8.33 4.57
N LEU A 191 2.22 -7.28 4.54
CA LEU A 191 3.65 -7.39 4.75
C LEU A 191 3.88 -7.28 6.24
N CYS A 192 4.48 -8.30 6.81
CA CYS A 192 4.80 -8.36 8.22
C CYS A 192 6.27 -8.69 8.43
N PHE A 193 6.81 -8.24 9.55
CA PHE A 193 8.06 -8.76 10.06
C PHE A 193 7.87 -9.38 11.44
N ARG A 194 8.69 -10.39 11.73
CA ARG A 194 8.82 -10.95 13.06
C ARG A 194 10.21 -10.65 13.61
N ASP A 195 10.26 -10.25 14.87
CA ASP A 195 11.52 -10.15 15.60
C ASP A 195 12.04 -11.57 15.90
N THR A 196 13.18 -11.89 15.29
CA THR A 196 13.91 -13.14 15.44
C THR A 196 15.16 -12.87 16.28
N GLY A 197 15.12 -13.32 17.53
CA GLY A 197 16.19 -13.15 18.50
C GLY A 197 15.76 -13.73 19.85
N ARG A 198 16.68 -14.36 20.58
CA ARG A 198 16.45 -14.64 22.00
C ARG A 198 16.61 -13.33 22.77
N GLU A 199 15.90 -13.16 23.89
CA GLU A 199 15.91 -11.95 24.73
C GLU A 199 17.32 -11.46 25.13
N ASN A 200 18.35 -12.31 24.99
CA ASN A 200 19.76 -12.04 25.31
C ASN A 200 20.68 -11.84 24.08
N ALA A 201 20.15 -11.81 22.85
CA ALA A 201 20.95 -11.62 21.65
C ALA A 201 21.19 -10.13 21.36
N ILE A 202 22.44 -9.75 21.14
CA ILE A 202 22.89 -8.35 20.90
C ILE A 202 22.24 -7.72 19.65
N LYS A 203 21.67 -8.52 18.75
CA LYS A 203 20.93 -8.05 17.57
C LYS A 203 19.64 -8.84 17.39
N ILE A 204 18.51 -8.16 17.58
CA ILE A 204 17.19 -8.63 17.12
C ILE A 204 17.17 -8.47 15.60
N GLN A 205 16.97 -9.55 14.86
CA GLN A 205 16.83 -9.53 13.40
C GLN A 205 15.37 -9.56 13.01
N LYS A 206 14.96 -8.76 12.02
CA LYS A 206 13.58 -8.75 11.52
C LYS A 206 13.47 -9.71 10.35
N LEU A 207 12.66 -10.76 10.49
CA LEU A 207 12.34 -11.67 9.39
C LEU A 207 11.06 -11.22 8.70
N TRP A 208 11.17 -10.81 7.44
CA TRP A 208 10.09 -10.26 6.63
C TRP A 208 9.34 -11.35 5.87
N SER A 209 8.01 -11.21 5.81
CA SER A 209 7.12 -12.16 5.14
C SER A 209 5.85 -11.49 4.62
N ILE A 210 5.32 -12.01 3.53
CA ILE A 210 3.98 -11.67 3.02
C ILE A 210 3.05 -12.80 3.43
N GLY A 211 1.88 -12.44 3.96
CA GLY A 211 0.85 -13.40 4.31
C GLY A 211 -0.55 -12.89 4.02
N ARG A 212 -1.51 -13.80 4.04
CA ARG A 212 -2.94 -13.46 3.96
C ARG A 212 -3.56 -13.45 5.34
N TRP A 213 -4.51 -12.55 5.51
CA TRP A 213 -5.44 -12.60 6.64
C TRP A 213 -6.48 -13.68 6.39
N VAL A 214 -6.62 -14.58 7.35
CA VAL A 214 -7.64 -15.63 7.33
C VAL A 214 -8.53 -15.43 8.54
N PRO A 215 -9.83 -15.12 8.38
CA PRO A 215 -10.76 -15.15 9.51
C PRO A 215 -10.72 -16.53 10.15
N LEU A 216 -10.40 -16.58 11.44
CA LEU A 216 -10.62 -17.76 12.26
C LEU A 216 -12.06 -17.64 12.72
N ASP A 217 -12.92 -18.52 12.20
CA ASP A 217 -14.31 -18.60 12.61
C ASP A 217 -14.38 -18.63 14.15
N PRO A 218 -15.14 -17.75 14.82
CA PRO A 218 -15.37 -17.88 16.24
C PRO A 218 -16.25 -19.11 16.46
N ASP A 219 -15.63 -20.31 16.51
CA ASP A 219 -16.26 -21.61 16.72
C ASP A 219 -17.66 -21.72 16.07
N ALA A 220 -17.72 -22.15 14.80
CA ALA A 220 -18.96 -22.48 14.10
C ALA A 220 -19.91 -23.40 14.89
N GLU A 221 -19.40 -24.09 15.92
CA GLU A 221 -20.16 -24.99 16.79
C GLU A 221 -20.66 -24.34 18.10
N ARG A 222 -20.24 -23.13 18.48
CA ARG A 222 -20.58 -22.55 19.81
C ARG A 222 -21.00 -21.09 19.85
N CYS A 223 -20.86 -20.29 18.78
CA CYS A 223 -21.11 -18.85 18.89
C CYS A 223 -22.19 -18.33 17.92
N SER A 224 -23.46 -18.49 18.30
CA SER A 224 -24.59 -17.88 17.57
C SER A 224 -24.97 -16.47 18.06
N ASP A 225 -24.26 -15.92 19.04
CA ASP A 225 -24.64 -14.66 19.69
C ASP A 225 -23.91 -13.46 19.09
N VAL A 226 -24.68 -12.60 18.41
CA VAL A 226 -24.24 -11.33 17.82
C VAL A 226 -23.57 -10.42 18.85
N LEU A 227 -23.97 -10.49 20.13
CA LEU A 227 -23.35 -9.69 21.18
C LEU A 227 -21.90 -10.10 21.45
N GLN A 228 -21.54 -11.38 21.30
CA GLN A 228 -20.13 -11.79 21.40
C GLN A 228 -19.29 -11.25 20.24
N TRP A 229 -19.86 -11.07 19.05
CA TRP A 229 -19.19 -10.41 17.93
C TRP A 229 -18.98 -8.91 18.18
N VAL A 230 -19.98 -8.23 18.75
CA VAL A 230 -19.93 -6.80 19.07
C VAL A 230 -18.98 -6.52 20.25
N LEU A 231 -18.93 -7.43 21.22
CA LEU A 231 -18.05 -7.34 22.40
C LEU A 231 -16.66 -7.95 22.15
N CYS A 232 -16.43 -8.54 20.97
CA CYS A 232 -15.15 -9.09 20.60
C CYS A 232 -14.14 -7.94 20.48
N SER A 233 -13.22 -7.84 21.45
CA SER A 233 -12.21 -6.80 21.47
C SER A 233 -11.23 -6.91 20.29
N GLN A 234 -11.05 -8.11 19.74
CA GLN A 234 -10.18 -8.39 18.59
C GLN A 234 -10.79 -9.47 17.70
N PRO A 235 -11.11 -9.19 16.42
CA PRO A 235 -11.63 -10.20 15.51
C PRO A 235 -10.65 -11.37 15.39
N THR A 236 -11.15 -12.60 15.56
CA THR A 236 -10.34 -13.80 15.48
C THR A 236 -9.91 -14.01 14.03
N GLY A 237 -8.61 -13.83 13.75
CA GLY A 237 -8.05 -14.01 12.42
C GLY A 237 -6.58 -14.39 12.53
N ASP A 238 -6.13 -15.29 11.68
CA ASP A 238 -4.72 -15.69 11.66
C ASP A 238 -3.96 -15.04 10.50
N PHE A 239 -2.66 -14.90 10.70
CA PHE A 239 -1.74 -14.57 9.64
C PHE A 239 -1.23 -15.88 9.03
N GLN A 240 -1.64 -16.18 7.80
CA GLN A 240 -1.09 -17.31 7.07
C GLN A 240 0.06 -16.83 6.19
N PRO A 241 1.33 -17.20 6.49
CA PRO A 241 2.47 -16.85 5.65
C PRO A 241 2.33 -17.47 4.27
N LEU A 242 2.60 -16.69 3.24
CA LEU A 242 2.61 -17.11 1.83
C LEU A 242 4.02 -17.11 1.26
N LEU A 243 4.84 -16.13 1.67
CA LEU A 243 6.21 -15.97 1.21
C LEU A 243 7.09 -15.42 2.34
N THR A 244 8.22 -16.07 2.60
CA THR A 244 9.30 -15.50 3.42
C THR A 244 10.26 -14.76 2.50
N ILE A 245 10.53 -13.49 2.80
CA ILE A 245 11.40 -12.63 1.97
C ILE A 245 12.85 -12.74 2.43
N GLY A 246 13.10 -12.54 3.74
CA GLY A 246 14.44 -12.52 4.30
C GLY A 246 14.58 -11.50 5.44
N PHE A 247 15.81 -11.07 5.71
CA PHE A 247 16.13 -10.20 6.84
C PHE A 247 16.21 -8.71 6.49
N GLU A 248 16.17 -8.37 5.21
CA GLU A 248 16.19 -7.00 4.70
C GLU A 248 14.76 -6.50 4.50
N GLU A 249 14.49 -5.25 4.89
CA GLU A 249 13.18 -4.62 4.65
C GLU A 249 12.99 -4.40 3.14
N PRO A 250 11.98 -5.02 2.52
CA PRO A 250 11.72 -4.80 1.10
C PRO A 250 11.19 -3.39 0.87
N SER A 251 11.50 -2.81 -0.29
CA SER A 251 10.84 -1.58 -0.72
C SER A 251 9.33 -1.79 -0.89
N HIS A 252 8.57 -0.69 -0.83
CA HIS A 252 7.14 -0.71 -1.14
C HIS A 252 6.87 -1.36 -2.50
N THR A 253 7.66 -0.95 -3.49
CA THR A 253 7.56 -1.42 -4.86
C THR A 253 7.81 -2.92 -4.94
N LEU A 254 8.92 -3.40 -4.38
CA LEU A 254 9.29 -4.81 -4.39
C LEU A 254 8.28 -5.67 -3.65
N ALA A 255 7.81 -5.23 -2.48
CA ALA A 255 6.83 -5.97 -1.69
C ALA A 255 5.51 -6.15 -2.44
N THR A 256 5.04 -5.11 -3.12
CA THR A 256 3.84 -5.17 -3.96
C THR A 256 4.08 -6.09 -5.16
N ASP A 257 5.22 -6.01 -5.84
CA ASP A 257 5.53 -6.85 -7.00
C ASP A 257 5.61 -8.34 -6.63
N LEU A 258 6.18 -8.68 -5.46
CA LEU A 258 6.18 -10.04 -4.92
C LEU A 258 4.75 -10.53 -4.64
N LEU A 259 3.88 -9.70 -4.05
CA LEU A 259 2.47 -10.07 -3.87
C LEU A 259 1.79 -10.32 -5.23
N LEU A 260 2.06 -9.49 -6.24
CA LEU A 260 1.50 -9.70 -7.59
C LEU A 260 1.95 -11.02 -8.19
N GLN A 261 3.21 -11.42 -7.99
CA GLN A 261 3.68 -12.74 -8.41
C GLN A 261 2.94 -13.88 -7.71
N ILE A 262 2.69 -13.76 -6.39
CA ILE A 262 1.89 -14.74 -5.64
C ILE A 262 0.46 -14.82 -6.18
N LEU A 263 -0.17 -13.67 -6.44
CA LEU A 263 -1.55 -13.61 -6.94
C LEU A 263 -1.70 -14.14 -8.38
N LYS A 264 -0.67 -13.97 -9.22
CA LYS A 264 -0.62 -14.53 -10.59
C LYS A 264 -0.28 -16.02 -10.58
N GLY A 265 0.68 -16.43 -9.74
CA GLY A 265 1.12 -17.82 -9.60
C GLY A 265 0.09 -18.73 -8.93
N GLY A 266 -0.81 -18.17 -8.11
CA GLY A 266 -1.93 -18.90 -7.50
C GLY A 266 -2.98 -19.43 -8.49
N ALA A 267 -2.84 -19.20 -9.80
CA ALA A 267 -3.62 -19.85 -10.85
C ALA A 267 -3.06 -21.22 -11.28
N ALA A 268 -1.86 -21.60 -10.82
CA ALA A 268 -1.35 -22.97 -10.93
C ALA A 268 -1.56 -23.68 -9.59
N GLN A 269 -2.65 -24.44 -9.47
CA GLN A 269 -2.76 -25.42 -8.39
C GLN A 269 -1.55 -26.37 -8.46
N PRO A 270 -0.98 -26.78 -7.32
CA PRO A 270 -0.10 -27.94 -7.31
C PRO A 270 -0.93 -29.15 -7.77
N GLN A 271 -0.57 -29.72 -8.92
CA GLN A 271 -0.94 -31.09 -9.24
C GLN A 271 -0.40 -31.95 -8.09
N TRP A 272 -1.31 -32.46 -7.26
CA TRP A 272 -0.95 -33.52 -6.34
C TRP A 272 -0.68 -34.75 -7.21
N GLY A 273 0.58 -34.95 -7.55
CA GLY A 273 1.07 -36.21 -8.11
C GLY A 273 0.82 -37.29 -7.08
N ALA A 274 -0.08 -38.21 -7.43
CA ALA A 274 -0.13 -39.52 -6.83
C ALA A 274 1.20 -40.21 -7.16
N GLU A 275 2.02 -40.49 -6.15
CA GLU A 275 3.03 -41.55 -6.16
C GLU A 275 3.37 -41.88 -4.71
N GLY A 276 3.10 -43.13 -4.34
CA GLY A 276 3.20 -43.70 -2.98
C GLY A 276 2.12 -44.73 -2.75
#